data_AF-A0A0G4NHW9-F1
#
_entry.id   AF-A0A0G4NHW9-F1
#
_cell.length_a   1.000
_cell.length_b   1.000
_cell.length_c   1.000
_cell.angle_alpha   90.00
_cell.angle_beta   90.00
_cell.angle_gamma   90.00
#
_symmetry.space_group_name_H-M   'P 1'
#
loop_
_entity.id
_entity.type
_entity.pdbx_description
1 polymer ?
#
loop_
_entity_poly.entity_id
_entity_poly.type
_entity_poly.pdbx_seq_one_letter_code
_entity_poly.pdbx_strand_id
1 'polypeptide(L)'
;MACNGAPNPTSPTSVIHTVQAGQDVTALWRYMLSTTGTGPADIMDSTHKGPTLAYLKKVSSATSDSGIGDGWFKIQEDGFTNGVWGTEKVINGQGKHTIRIPECIAPGQYLLRAEMIALHGAGSYPGAQFY
;
A
#
# COMPACT_ATOMS: atom_id res chain seq x y z
N MET A 1 -5.90 1.64 11.26
CA MET A 1 -4.52 1.85 10.76
C MET A 1 -3.94 0.61 10.10
N ALA A 2 -4.05 -0.59 10.69
CA ALA A 2 -3.50 -1.83 10.11
C ALA A 2 -3.97 -2.09 8.66
N CYS A 3 -5.26 -2.30 8.44
CA CYS A 3 -5.82 -2.58 7.10
C CYS A 3 -6.98 -1.61 6.77
N ASN A 4 -6.76 -0.31 6.99
CA ASN A 4 -7.83 0.71 6.96
C ASN A 4 -8.94 0.40 8.00
N GLY A 5 -10.18 0.84 7.78
CA GLY A 5 -11.34 0.60 8.64
C GLY A 5 -12.01 1.90 9.08
N ALA A 6 -12.83 1.82 10.14
CA ALA A 6 -13.62 2.95 10.62
C ALA A 6 -12.80 4.27 10.71
N PRO A 7 -13.35 5.41 10.25
CA PRO A 7 -14.74 5.60 9.80
C PRO A 7 -15.03 5.10 8.38
N ASN A 8 -14.03 4.58 7.65
CA ASN A 8 -14.16 4.13 6.26
C ASN A 8 -14.43 2.62 6.20
N PRO A 9 -15.66 2.16 5.91
CA PRO A 9 -15.94 0.73 5.85
C PRO A 9 -15.15 0.07 4.72
N THR A 10 -14.58 -1.10 5.01
CA THR A 10 -13.89 -1.95 4.04
C THR A 10 -14.79 -3.10 3.60
N SER A 11 -14.63 -3.58 2.36
CA SER A 11 -15.35 -4.74 1.87
C SER A 11 -14.53 -6.02 2.05
N PRO A 12 -15.09 -7.09 2.65
CA PRO A 12 -14.40 -8.38 2.72
C PRO A 12 -14.29 -9.03 1.33
N THR A 13 -13.29 -9.89 1.17
CA THR A 13 -13.11 -10.74 -0.02
C THR A 13 -12.71 -12.15 0.39
N SER A 14 -13.17 -13.15 -0.37
CA SER A 14 -12.77 -14.55 -0.21
C SER A 14 -11.61 -14.95 -1.14
N VAL A 15 -11.14 -14.03 -1.99
CA VAL A 15 -10.08 -14.28 -2.97
C VAL A 15 -8.72 -14.25 -2.27
N ILE A 16 -7.93 -15.31 -2.51
CA ILE A 16 -6.51 -15.38 -2.13
C ILE A 16 -5.70 -15.48 -3.42
N HIS A 17 -4.74 -14.57 -3.59
CA HIS A 17 -3.84 -14.59 -4.74
C HIS A 17 -2.62 -15.47 -4.46
N THR A 18 -2.37 -16.44 -5.35
CA THR A 18 -1.13 -17.23 -5.33
C THR A 18 0.00 -16.40 -5.94
N VAL A 19 1.09 -16.22 -5.20
CA VAL A 19 2.30 -15.50 -5.63
C VAL A 19 3.50 -16.36 -5.26
N GLN A 20 4.46 -16.51 -6.18
CA GLN A 20 5.70 -17.21 -5.83
C GLN A 20 6.63 -16.25 -5.06
N ALA A 21 7.24 -16.74 -3.99
CA ALA A 21 8.25 -15.98 -3.26
C ALA A 21 9.39 -15.59 -4.22
N GLY A 22 9.92 -14.37 -4.08
CA GLY A 22 10.88 -13.81 -5.03
C GLY A 22 10.26 -13.12 -6.24
N GLN A 23 8.95 -13.20 -6.48
CA GLN A 23 8.29 -12.45 -7.56
C GLN A 23 7.92 -11.03 -7.14
N ASP A 24 7.77 -10.16 -8.14
CA ASP A 24 7.19 -8.84 -7.97
C ASP A 24 5.66 -8.92 -8.10
N VAL A 25 4.96 -8.23 -7.20
CA VAL A 25 3.55 -7.88 -7.34
C VAL A 25 3.44 -6.37 -7.55
N THR A 26 2.36 -5.91 -8.18
CA THR A 26 2.13 -4.47 -8.36
C THR A 26 0.76 -4.10 -7.79
N ALA A 27 0.77 -3.30 -6.72
CA ALA A 27 -0.44 -2.65 -6.24
C ALA A 27 -0.82 -1.53 -7.21
N LEU A 28 -2.09 -1.52 -7.65
CA LEU A 28 -2.63 -0.51 -8.55
C LEU A 28 -3.45 0.49 -7.75
N TRP A 29 -2.95 1.71 -7.65
CA TRP A 29 -3.61 2.82 -6.97
C TRP A 29 -4.54 3.55 -7.93
N ARG A 30 -5.71 3.97 -7.42
CA ARG A 30 -6.71 4.77 -8.13
C ARG A 30 -7.35 5.75 -7.17
N TYR A 31 -7.83 6.87 -7.70
CA TYR A 31 -8.50 7.91 -6.92
C TYR A 31 -9.82 7.40 -6.29
N MET A 32 -10.62 6.65 -7.05
CA MET A 32 -11.85 6.02 -6.59
C MET A 32 -12.00 4.61 -7.18
N LEU A 33 -12.89 3.80 -6.59
CA LEU A 33 -13.23 2.46 -7.09
C LEU A 33 -13.81 2.49 -8.52
N SER A 34 -14.47 3.57 -8.91
CA SER A 34 -15.07 3.77 -10.23
C SER A 34 -14.12 4.40 -11.25
N THR A 35 -12.90 4.76 -10.86
CA THR A 35 -11.93 5.40 -11.76
C THR A 35 -11.49 4.43 -12.85
N THR A 36 -11.67 4.83 -14.12
CA THR A 36 -11.29 4.03 -15.29
C THR A 36 -10.00 4.50 -15.96
N GLY A 37 -9.61 5.77 -15.72
CA GLY A 37 -8.38 6.37 -16.25
C GLY A 37 -7.12 5.95 -15.49
N THR A 38 -5.97 6.41 -15.99
CA THR A 38 -4.64 6.16 -15.41
C THR A 38 -3.72 7.37 -15.45
N GLY A 39 -4.25 8.56 -15.77
CA GLY A 39 -3.50 9.80 -15.68
C GLY A 39 -3.25 10.19 -14.22
N PRO A 40 -2.35 11.16 -13.94
CA PRO A 40 -2.02 11.55 -12.56
C PRO A 40 -3.23 11.82 -11.65
N ALA A 41 -4.22 12.56 -12.16
CA ALA A 41 -5.45 12.87 -11.42
C ALA A 41 -6.37 11.66 -11.17
N ASP A 42 -6.20 10.59 -11.95
CA ASP A 42 -6.90 9.31 -11.74
C ASP A 42 -6.26 8.47 -10.62
N ILE A 43 -5.09 8.88 -10.11
CA ILE A 43 -4.36 8.14 -9.08
C ILE A 43 -4.51 8.82 -7.71
N MET A 44 -3.98 10.03 -7.57
CA MET A 44 -4.00 10.83 -6.34
C MET A 44 -3.60 12.27 -6.67
N ASP A 45 -4.09 13.25 -5.92
CA ASP A 45 -3.73 14.66 -6.13
C ASP A 45 -2.21 14.89 -5.97
N SER A 46 -1.62 15.67 -6.88
CA SER A 46 -0.17 15.89 -6.94
C SER A 46 0.43 16.56 -5.68
N THR A 47 -0.38 17.20 -4.85
CA THR A 47 0.04 17.76 -3.56
C THR A 47 0.36 16.67 -2.54
N HIS A 48 -0.12 15.44 -2.72
CA HIS A 48 0.03 14.33 -1.77
C HIS A 48 1.43 13.69 -1.83
N LYS A 49 2.44 14.52 -1.65
CA LYS A 49 3.85 14.14 -1.59
C LYS A 49 4.13 13.40 -0.29
N GLY A 50 4.80 12.26 -0.40
CA GLY A 50 5.27 11.47 0.74
C GLY A 50 5.71 10.07 0.32
N PRO A 51 6.01 9.18 1.28
CA PRO A 51 6.55 7.87 0.97
C PRO A 51 5.48 6.88 0.48
N THR A 52 5.92 5.86 -0.25
CA THR A 52 5.18 4.59 -0.39
C THR A 52 5.86 3.50 0.42
N LEU A 53 5.07 2.59 0.99
CA LEU A 53 5.57 1.50 1.84
C LEU A 53 4.79 0.22 1.54
N ALA A 54 5.40 -0.94 1.78
CA ALA A 54 4.68 -2.20 1.81
C ALA A 54 5.16 -3.12 2.94
N TYR A 55 4.22 -3.87 3.50
CA TYR A 55 4.44 -4.78 4.63
C TYR A 55 3.75 -6.12 4.40
N LEU A 56 4.33 -7.18 4.96
CA LEU A 56 3.70 -8.49 5.05
C LEU A 56 3.43 -8.85 6.52
N LYS A 57 2.35 -9.59 6.77
CA LYS A 57 2.05 -10.24 8.05
C LYS A 57 1.68 -11.71 7.79
N LYS A 58 2.41 -12.65 8.38
CA LYS A 58 2.07 -14.08 8.30
C LYS A 58 0.77 -14.32 9.07
N VAL A 59 -0.17 -15.03 8.46
CA VAL A 59 -1.47 -15.35 9.07
C VAL A 59 -1.82 -16.83 8.88
N SER A 60 -2.76 -17.32 9.69
CA SER A 60 -3.35 -18.65 9.50
C SER A 60 -4.37 -18.65 8.35
N SER A 61 -5.16 -17.57 8.23
CA SER A 61 -6.16 -17.37 7.20
C SER A 61 -6.24 -15.89 6.79
N ALA A 62 -5.88 -15.59 5.54
CA ALA A 62 -5.85 -14.24 4.97
C ALA A 62 -7.25 -13.67 4.68
N THR A 63 -8.29 -14.53 4.66
CA THR A 63 -9.68 -14.08 4.47
C THR A 63 -10.37 -13.65 5.77
N SER A 64 -9.77 -13.93 6.93
CA SER A 64 -10.39 -13.70 8.24
C SER A 64 -9.52 -12.98 9.27
N ASP A 65 -8.18 -12.95 9.11
CA ASP A 65 -7.32 -12.17 10.00
C ASP A 65 -7.56 -10.66 9.80
N SER A 66 -7.77 -9.92 10.89
CA SER A 66 -8.05 -8.48 10.84
C SER A 66 -6.82 -7.63 10.50
N GLY A 67 -5.62 -8.21 10.54
CA GLY A 67 -4.35 -7.50 10.41
C GLY A 67 -3.96 -6.71 11.65
N ILE A 68 -4.81 -6.56 12.66
CA ILE A 68 -4.49 -5.81 13.89
C ILE A 68 -3.47 -6.59 14.74
N GLY A 69 -2.57 -5.86 15.40
CA GLY A 69 -1.55 -6.41 16.29
C GLY A 69 -0.19 -6.66 15.62
N ASP A 70 0.63 -7.45 16.30
CA ASP A 70 2.02 -7.71 15.92
C ASP A 70 2.15 -8.61 14.68
N GLY A 71 3.39 -8.76 14.19
CA GLY A 71 3.75 -9.68 13.11
C GLY A 71 3.92 -9.04 11.73
N TRP A 72 3.75 -7.71 11.63
CA TRP A 72 4.09 -6.96 10.42
C TRP A 72 5.60 -6.78 10.27
N PHE A 73 6.10 -6.98 9.05
CA PHE A 73 7.45 -6.62 8.66
C PHE A 73 7.43 -5.89 7.33
N LYS A 74 8.28 -4.87 7.20
CA LYS A 74 8.39 -4.06 5.97
C LYS A 74 9.15 -4.83 4.90
N ILE A 75 8.69 -4.72 3.65
CA ILE A 75 9.33 -5.34 2.48
C ILE A 75 9.66 -4.35 1.36
N GLN A 76 9.08 -3.14 1.41
CA GLN A 76 9.36 -2.07 0.46
C GLN A 76 9.19 -0.71 1.15
N GLU A 77 10.04 0.24 0.77
CA GLU A 77 9.80 1.67 0.98
C GLU A 77 10.41 2.49 -0.15
N ASP A 78 9.75 3.58 -0.49
CA ASP A 78 10.28 4.62 -1.36
C ASP A 78 9.97 5.99 -0.75
N GLY A 79 10.98 6.60 -0.14
CA GLY A 79 10.89 7.88 0.54
C GLY A 79 11.11 9.07 -0.39
N PHE A 80 11.94 10.02 0.06
CA PHE A 80 12.36 11.17 -0.73
C PHE A 80 13.76 10.94 -1.28
N THR A 81 13.88 10.77 -2.60
CA THR A 81 15.17 10.53 -3.27
C THR A 81 15.31 11.49 -4.45
N ASN A 82 16.41 12.24 -4.50
CA ASN A 82 16.74 13.16 -5.60
C ASN A 82 15.60 14.15 -5.96
N GLY A 83 14.94 14.72 -4.95
CA GLY A 83 13.88 15.70 -5.17
C GLY A 83 12.50 15.12 -5.47
N VAL A 84 12.36 13.79 -5.51
CA VAL A 84 11.11 13.10 -5.88
C VAL A 84 10.69 12.15 -4.77
N TRP A 85 9.42 12.23 -4.39
CA TRP A 85 8.78 11.33 -3.44
C TRP A 85 8.30 10.02 -4.10
N GLY A 86 8.21 8.94 -3.32
CA GLY A 86 7.61 7.68 -3.77
C GLY A 86 6.20 7.86 -4.33
N THR A 87 5.34 8.64 -3.66
CA THR A 87 3.98 8.90 -4.16
C THR A 87 3.97 9.60 -5.52
N GLU A 88 4.92 10.50 -5.79
CA GLU A 88 5.05 11.15 -7.10
C GLU A 88 5.39 10.15 -8.20
N LYS A 89 6.21 9.14 -7.90
CA LYS A 89 6.53 8.06 -8.86
C LYS A 89 5.31 7.19 -9.15
N VAL A 90 4.49 6.90 -8.13
CA VAL A 90 3.23 6.13 -8.31
C VAL A 90 2.21 6.92 -9.11
N ILE A 91 2.00 8.21 -8.77
CA ILE A 91 1.07 9.12 -9.46
C ILE A 91 1.43 9.24 -10.95
N ASN A 92 2.70 9.49 -11.25
CA ASN A 92 3.17 9.63 -12.63
C ASN A 92 3.39 8.28 -13.34
N GLY A 93 3.45 7.19 -12.57
CA GLY A 93 3.66 5.80 -13.02
C GLY A 93 2.36 5.03 -13.26
N GLN A 94 1.25 5.70 -13.58
CA GLN A 94 -0.07 5.09 -13.84
C GLN A 94 -0.63 4.30 -12.64
N GLY A 95 -0.27 4.73 -11.42
CA GLY A 95 -0.69 4.11 -10.17
C GLY A 95 0.04 2.82 -9.83
N LYS A 96 1.13 2.49 -10.51
CA LYS A 96 1.88 1.24 -10.26
C LYS A 96 2.81 1.40 -9.07
N HIS A 97 2.56 0.63 -8.02
CA HIS A 97 3.43 0.45 -6.87
C HIS A 97 3.94 -0.99 -6.85
N THR A 98 5.13 -1.21 -7.42
CA THR A 98 5.76 -2.54 -7.55
C THR A 98 6.51 -2.92 -6.27
N ILE A 99 6.27 -4.14 -5.81
CA ILE A 99 6.70 -4.66 -4.50
C ILE A 99 7.27 -6.07 -4.71
N ARG A 100 8.53 -6.28 -4.33
CA ARG A 100 9.18 -7.59 -4.37
C ARG A 100 8.76 -8.41 -3.15
N ILE A 101 8.18 -9.59 -3.37
CA ILE A 101 7.96 -10.57 -2.30
C ILE A 101 9.30 -11.22 -1.95
N PRO A 102 9.75 -11.19 -0.68
CA PRO A 102 11.02 -11.79 -0.33
C PRO A 102 11.02 -13.30 -0.57
N GLU A 103 12.13 -13.82 -1.07
CA GLU A 103 12.32 -15.24 -1.40
C GLU A 103 12.62 -16.11 -0.17
N CYS A 104 13.10 -15.51 0.92
CA CYS A 104 13.57 -16.22 2.11
C CYS A 104 12.53 -16.35 3.25
N ILE A 105 11.27 -15.95 3.04
CA ILE A 105 10.21 -16.07 4.06
C ILE A 105 9.52 -17.44 4.00
N ALA A 106 8.96 -17.87 5.14
CA ALA A 106 8.21 -19.11 5.21
C ALA A 106 7.01 -19.11 4.24
N PRO A 107 6.69 -20.23 3.58
CA PRO A 107 5.51 -20.31 2.72
C PRO A 107 4.19 -20.22 3.51
N GLY A 108 3.09 -19.97 2.80
CA GLY A 108 1.73 -19.97 3.34
C GLY A 108 1.02 -18.63 3.15
N GLN A 109 -0.06 -18.41 3.90
CA GLN A 109 -0.88 -17.21 3.76
C GLN A 109 -0.27 -16.01 4.49
N TYR A 110 -0.37 -14.84 3.85
CA TYR A 110 0.05 -13.54 4.36
C TYR A 110 -1.00 -12.48 4.02
N LEU A 111 -1.06 -11.41 4.83
CA LEU A 111 -1.64 -10.15 4.43
C LEU A 111 -0.54 -9.27 3.83
N LEU A 112 -0.83 -8.60 2.70
CA LEU A 112 0.00 -7.54 2.13
C LEU A 112 -0.67 -6.19 2.39
N ARG A 113 0.04 -5.29 3.07
CA ARG A 113 -0.37 -3.91 3.32
C ARG A 113 0.51 -2.98 2.50
N ALA A 114 0.01 -2.51 1.36
CA ALA A 114 0.64 -1.42 0.61
C ALA A 114 0.08 -0.08 1.11
N GLU A 115 0.94 0.92 1.25
CA GLU A 115 0.61 2.20 1.87
C GLU A 115 1.20 3.36 1.07
N MET A 116 0.45 4.46 1.00
CA MET A 116 0.96 5.78 0.64
C MET A 116 0.68 6.73 1.79
N ILE A 117 1.69 7.51 2.20
CA ILE A 117 1.52 8.54 3.23
C ILE A 117 1.64 9.90 2.56
N ALA A 118 0.60 10.74 2.67
CA ALA A 118 0.65 12.11 2.18
C ALA A 118 1.03 13.07 3.32
N LEU A 119 2.04 13.90 3.07
CA LEU A 119 2.67 14.75 4.09
C LEU A 119 2.36 16.25 3.93
N HIS A 120 1.52 16.65 2.98
CA HIS A 120 1.21 18.07 2.73
C HIS A 120 0.56 18.79 3.92
N GLY A 121 -0.22 18.07 4.73
CA GLY A 121 -0.80 18.57 5.98
C GLY A 121 0.03 18.26 7.24
N ALA A 122 1.21 17.64 7.11
CA ALA A 122 1.95 17.07 8.23
C ALA A 122 2.85 18.06 8.99
N GLY A 123 2.63 19.37 8.86
CA GLY A 123 3.34 20.39 9.64
C GLY A 123 3.00 20.36 11.14
N SER A 124 1.88 19.74 11.50
CA SER A 124 1.45 19.50 12.88
C SER A 124 0.75 18.14 12.99
N TYR A 125 0.62 17.62 14.22
CA TYR A 125 -0.11 16.38 14.49
C TYR A 125 -1.45 16.68 15.20
N PRO A 126 -2.58 16.05 14.77
CA PRO A 126 -2.72 15.19 13.58
C PRO A 126 -2.63 16.00 12.28
N GLY A 127 -2.14 15.37 11.19
CA GLY A 127 -1.97 16.07 9.90
C GLY A 127 -1.49 15.19 8.74
N ALA A 128 -0.61 14.22 9.00
CA ALA A 128 -0.27 13.20 8.00
C ALA A 128 -1.49 12.35 7.65
N GLN A 129 -1.63 12.01 6.38
CA GLN A 129 -2.72 11.18 5.87
C GLN A 129 -2.16 9.83 5.42
N PHE A 130 -2.75 8.76 5.92
CA PHE A 130 -2.28 7.39 5.72
C PHE A 130 -3.31 6.63 4.89
N TYR A 131 -2.90 6.17 3.72
CA TYR A 131 -3.75 5.45 2.75
C TYR A 131 -3.27 4.02 2.58
#